data_AF-A0A255G1N9-F1
#
_entry.id   AF-A0A255G1N9-F1
#
_cell.length_a   1.000
_cell.length_b   1.000
_cell.length_c   1.000
_cell.angle_alpha   90.00
_cell.angle_beta   90.00
_cell.angle_gamma   90.00
#
_symmetry.space_group_name_H-M   'P 1'
#
loop_
_entity.id
_entity.type
_entity.pdbx_description
1 polymer ?
#
loop_
_entity_poly.entity_id
_entity_poly.type
_entity_poly.pdbx_seq_one_letter_code
_entity_poly.pdbx_strand_id
1 'polypeptide(L)'
;MASRWTTIKVELLGGRGETLDPPPGRVLMLPPRLTFDQLGEAIDLALGRWDLAHLRLFQLADGTIVTDDESAAELKASPRGAGIGQTLSLKSSIARRIHKGEEFGYVFDLGDDWTHRCTVLGTRDPFDEVGHLPTEPVAIWGWGSLPDQYGRVTSDLDDEPGAPSKITDPPGTPLAEPTEPIDLREVRPAIAQADVPALIAATTGVRLDHALQQLGSGLLTMWPKVTGRQREPFEELAFAIHNRLQNRQQLGDRELAAELLAALRGADPTEGVMVSLDELNNALSDDSQYESAAFLNVQTGEAVHPALTDPGMIGEDDAVDVESGEWVQIDLERAQSDWQAMADFVGTVADDPIRRRLQDAIEGKGAFSRFRRSLPEELFPDWQTFHTDRRWGRLRAELAYLDKNLHGR
;
A
#
# COMPACT_ATOMS: atom_id res chain seq x y z
N MET A 1 36.47 5.36 -6.91
CA MET A 1 35.84 6.53 -6.27
C MET A 1 34.43 6.63 -6.84
N ALA A 2 33.40 6.46 -6.02
CA ALA A 2 32.01 6.50 -6.49
C ALA A 2 31.73 7.87 -7.12
N SER A 3 31.19 7.89 -8.34
CA SER A 3 30.86 9.12 -9.05
C SER A 3 29.73 9.83 -8.32
N ARG A 4 30.00 11.03 -7.79
CA ARG A 4 29.03 11.82 -7.03
C ARG A 4 27.95 12.39 -7.96
N TRP A 5 26.74 11.88 -7.81
CA TRP A 5 25.52 12.41 -8.42
C TRP A 5 25.07 13.65 -7.67
N THR A 6 24.85 14.75 -8.38
CA THR A 6 24.49 16.05 -7.77
C THR A 6 22.99 16.28 -7.92
N THR A 7 22.36 16.87 -6.92
CA THR A 7 20.96 17.27 -6.96
C THR A 7 20.86 18.79 -6.99
N ILE A 8 19.99 19.32 -7.85
CA ILE A 8 19.69 20.74 -7.93
C ILE A 8 18.18 20.95 -7.77
N LYS A 9 17.81 22.02 -7.08
CA LYS A 9 16.45 22.54 -7.05
C LYS A 9 16.33 23.61 -8.13
N VAL A 10 15.30 23.53 -8.96
CA VAL A 10 15.05 24.52 -10.03
C VAL A 10 13.66 25.08 -9.84
N GLU A 11 13.57 26.41 -9.77
CA GLU A 11 12.33 27.16 -9.58
C GLU A 11 12.13 28.07 -10.78
N LEU A 12 10.99 27.94 -11.46
CA LEU A 12 10.58 28.84 -12.53
C LEU A 12 9.97 30.09 -11.90
N LEU A 13 10.68 31.22 -12.02
CA LEU A 13 10.30 32.48 -11.39
C LEU A 13 9.31 33.28 -12.24
N GLY A 14 9.31 33.08 -13.56
CA GLY A 14 8.52 33.89 -14.48
C GLY A 14 8.86 33.64 -15.94
N GLY A 15 8.13 34.32 -16.81
CA GLY A 15 8.31 34.33 -18.26
C GLY A 15 7.12 35.02 -18.93
N ARG A 16 7.32 35.50 -20.15
CA ARG A 16 6.33 36.25 -20.95
C ARG A 16 5.81 37.51 -20.25
N GLY A 17 6.66 38.14 -19.43
CA GLY A 17 6.30 39.32 -18.63
C GLY A 17 5.51 39.01 -17.36
N GLU A 18 5.27 37.73 -17.05
CA GLU A 18 4.59 37.30 -15.83
C GLU A 18 5.58 36.83 -14.76
N THR A 19 5.28 37.13 -13.50
CA THR A 19 5.98 36.58 -12.33
C THR A 19 5.13 35.48 -11.70
N LEU A 20 5.73 34.34 -11.39
CA LEU A 20 5.06 33.20 -10.77
C LEU A 20 5.34 33.17 -9.28
N ASP A 21 4.30 33.36 -8.47
CA ASP A 21 4.37 33.29 -7.01
C ASP A 21 3.17 32.50 -6.43
N PRO A 22 3.40 31.33 -5.80
CA PRO A 22 4.70 30.68 -5.60
C PRO A 22 5.28 30.11 -6.91
N PRO A 23 6.62 30.07 -7.06
CA PRO A 23 7.24 29.55 -8.27
C PRO A 23 7.09 28.01 -8.34
N PRO A 24 6.59 27.44 -9.46
CA PRO A 24 6.64 26.00 -9.68
C PRO A 24 8.10 25.55 -9.83
N GLY A 25 8.38 24.28 -9.52
CA GLY A 25 9.76 23.82 -9.54
C GLY A 25 9.96 22.32 -9.49
N ARG A 26 11.21 21.90 -9.71
CA ARG A 26 11.65 20.50 -9.77
C ARG A 26 12.93 20.31 -8.97
N VAL A 27 13.14 19.11 -8.44
CA VAL A 27 14.46 18.66 -8.01
C VAL A 27 14.99 17.71 -9.08
N LEU A 28 16.12 18.05 -9.67
CA LEU A 28 16.79 17.24 -10.69
C LEU A 28 17.99 16.54 -10.08
N MET A 29 18.13 15.25 -10.37
CA MET A 29 19.34 14.47 -10.13
C MET A 29 20.20 14.46 -11.40
N LEU A 30 21.46 14.84 -11.26
CA LEU A 30 22.38 15.09 -12.38
C LEU A 30 23.49 14.03 -12.43
N PRO A 31 23.73 13.42 -13.61
CA PRO A 31 24.85 12.52 -13.81
C PRO A 31 26.19 13.26 -13.67
N PRO A 32 27.27 12.54 -13.32
CA PRO A 32 28.60 13.13 -13.09
C PRO A 32 29.25 13.73 -14.35
N ARG A 33 28.77 13.36 -15.55
CA ARG A 33 29.25 13.86 -16.84
C ARG A 33 28.10 14.54 -17.56
N LEU A 34 27.95 15.84 -17.34
CA LEU A 34 26.91 16.67 -17.94
C LEU A 34 27.51 17.97 -18.47
N THR A 35 27.00 18.45 -19.60
CA THR A 35 27.26 19.81 -20.11
C THR A 35 26.18 20.80 -19.69
N PHE A 36 26.44 22.10 -19.81
CA PHE A 36 25.40 23.10 -19.57
C PHE A 36 24.24 23.00 -20.57
N ASP A 37 24.52 22.57 -21.79
CA ASP A 37 23.50 22.32 -22.80
C ASP A 37 22.52 21.21 -22.39
N GLN A 38 23.05 20.06 -21.98
CA GLN A 38 22.24 18.94 -21.48
C GLN A 38 21.48 19.29 -20.19
N LEU A 39 22.09 20.13 -19.35
CA LEU A 39 21.41 20.65 -18.16
C LEU A 39 20.22 21.54 -18.53
N GLY A 40 20.40 22.47 -19.49
CA GLY A 40 19.34 23.36 -19.95
C GLY A 40 18.17 22.59 -20.52
N GLU A 41 18.45 21.65 -21.44
CA GLU A 41 17.44 20.76 -22.02
C GLU A 41 16.67 19.97 -20.95
N ALA A 42 17.36 19.42 -19.96
CA ALA A 42 16.70 18.70 -18.88
C ALA A 42 15.83 19.60 -17.99
N ILE A 43 16.23 20.85 -17.75
CA ILE A 43 15.43 21.83 -17.03
C ILE A 43 14.17 22.15 -17.83
N ASP A 44 14.32 22.44 -19.12
CA ASP A 44 13.25 22.79 -20.04
C ASP A 44 12.19 21.68 -20.09
N LEU A 45 12.62 20.43 -20.31
CA LEU A 45 11.74 19.26 -20.33
C LEU A 45 11.05 19.04 -18.98
N ALA A 46 11.79 19.14 -17.87
CA ALA A 46 11.22 18.95 -16.53
C ALA A 46 10.18 20.02 -16.14
N LEU A 47 10.25 21.19 -16.79
CA LEU A 47 9.33 22.31 -16.61
C LEU A 47 8.36 22.48 -17.78
N GLY A 48 8.15 21.42 -18.57
CA GLY A 48 7.07 21.35 -19.55
C GLY A 48 7.27 22.25 -20.77
N ARG A 49 8.52 22.45 -21.18
CA ARG A 49 8.88 23.02 -22.49
C ARG A 49 9.07 21.89 -23.48
N TRP A 50 8.61 22.09 -24.71
CA TRP A 50 8.63 21.05 -25.75
C TRP A 50 9.21 21.56 -27.07
N ASP A 51 9.07 22.84 -27.39
CA ASP A 51 9.82 23.46 -28.48
C ASP A 51 11.13 23.98 -27.91
N LEU A 52 12.19 23.18 -28.02
CA LEU A 52 13.48 23.47 -27.39
C LEU A 52 14.43 24.30 -28.26
N ALA A 53 14.02 24.65 -29.49
CA ALA A 53 14.85 25.33 -30.48
C ALA A 53 14.97 26.84 -30.21
N HIS A 54 15.29 27.21 -28.97
CA HIS A 54 15.42 28.59 -28.49
C HIS A 54 16.78 28.83 -27.82
N LEU A 55 17.20 30.10 -27.82
CA LEU A 55 18.44 30.51 -27.16
C LEU A 55 18.32 30.37 -25.64
N ARG A 56 19.43 29.98 -25.00
CA ARG A 56 19.49 29.75 -23.56
C ARG A 56 20.75 30.36 -22.95
N LEU A 57 20.64 30.75 -21.69
CA LEU A 57 21.71 31.43 -20.97
C LEU A 57 21.73 30.99 -19.51
N PHE A 58 22.93 30.69 -18.99
CA PHE A 58 23.16 30.54 -17.56
C PHE A 58 23.98 31.73 -17.04
N GLN A 59 23.66 32.16 -15.83
CA GLN A 59 24.46 33.10 -15.05
C GLN A 59 24.91 32.42 -13.75
N LEU A 60 26.18 32.05 -13.68
CA LEU A 60 26.75 31.35 -12.52
C LEU A 60 26.98 32.32 -11.34
N ALA A 61 27.17 31.75 -10.15
CA ALA A 61 27.39 32.51 -8.92
C ALA A 61 28.62 33.43 -8.96
N ASP A 62 29.64 33.07 -9.74
CA ASP A 62 30.85 33.87 -9.96
C ASP A 62 30.68 34.97 -11.03
N GLY A 63 29.48 35.11 -11.60
CA GLY A 63 29.16 36.06 -12.67
C GLY A 63 29.49 35.57 -14.08
N THR A 64 30.02 34.35 -14.23
CA THR A 64 30.27 33.75 -15.54
C THR A 64 28.97 33.52 -16.30
N ILE A 65 28.94 33.94 -17.57
CA ILE A 65 27.81 33.72 -18.47
C ILE A 65 28.09 32.51 -19.36
N VAL A 66 27.18 31.53 -19.35
CA VAL A 66 27.26 30.36 -20.24
C VAL A 66 26.16 30.45 -21.28
N THR A 67 26.54 30.55 -22.56
CA THR A 67 25.61 30.69 -23.69
C THR A 67 26.27 30.21 -24.99
N ASP A 68 25.59 30.29 -26.12
CA ASP A 68 26.16 29.94 -27.43
C ASP A 68 27.15 31.02 -27.94
N ASP A 69 27.91 30.70 -28.98
CA ASP A 69 29.00 31.56 -29.46
C ASP A 69 28.47 32.88 -30.09
N GLU A 70 27.28 32.86 -30.69
CA GLU A 70 26.66 34.03 -31.33
C GLU A 70 26.15 34.99 -30.25
N SER A 71 25.36 34.50 -29.30
CA SER A 71 24.90 35.28 -28.14
C SER A 71 26.07 35.85 -27.33
N ALA A 72 27.14 35.07 -27.16
CA ALA A 72 28.35 35.54 -26.49
C ALA A 72 29.06 36.67 -27.25
N ALA A 73 29.03 36.68 -28.58
CA ALA A 73 29.61 37.74 -29.41
C ALA A 73 28.76 39.03 -29.33
N GLU A 74 27.43 38.91 -29.37
CA GLU A 74 26.53 40.04 -29.24
C GLU A 74 26.65 40.72 -27.86
N LEU A 75 26.72 39.93 -26.77
CA LEU A 75 26.93 40.44 -25.42
C LEU A 75 28.23 41.26 -25.30
N LYS A 76 29.30 40.83 -25.98
CA LYS A 76 30.59 41.54 -26.03
C LYS A 76 30.52 42.84 -26.84
N ALA A 77 29.65 42.90 -27.84
CA ALA A 77 29.48 44.07 -28.72
C ALA A 77 28.50 45.12 -28.15
N SER A 78 27.72 44.79 -27.11
CA SER A 78 26.68 45.67 -26.57
C SER A 78 27.25 46.96 -25.95
N PRO A 79 26.77 48.16 -26.35
CA PRO A 79 27.28 49.45 -25.88
C PRO A 79 26.91 49.77 -24.42
N ARG A 80 26.01 48.99 -23.80
CA ARG A 80 25.71 49.06 -22.36
C ARG A 80 26.66 48.23 -21.50
N GLY A 81 27.60 47.50 -22.10
CA GLY A 81 28.64 46.76 -21.41
C GLY A 81 28.07 45.78 -20.38
N ALA A 82 27.80 44.54 -20.78
CA ALA A 82 27.79 43.47 -19.78
C ALA A 82 29.22 43.41 -19.21
N GLY A 83 29.40 43.94 -17.99
CA GLY A 83 30.71 44.19 -17.41
C GLY A 83 31.56 42.92 -17.39
N ILE A 84 32.77 42.98 -17.96
CA ILE A 84 33.98 42.19 -17.66
C ILE A 84 33.75 40.74 -17.16
N GLY A 85 32.76 40.04 -17.69
CA GLY A 85 32.39 38.68 -17.28
C GLY A 85 33.05 37.66 -18.18
N GLN A 86 33.52 36.55 -17.61
CA GLN A 86 33.98 35.43 -18.41
C GLN A 86 32.77 34.81 -19.15
N THR A 87 32.93 34.51 -20.44
CA THR A 87 31.94 33.75 -21.21
C THR A 87 32.39 32.30 -21.37
N LEU A 88 31.48 31.35 -21.21
CA LEU A 88 31.69 29.92 -21.46
C LEU A 88 30.69 29.39 -22.49
N SER A 89 31.10 28.38 -23.26
CA SER A 89 30.22 27.67 -24.20
C SER A 89 29.27 26.72 -23.45
N LEU A 90 28.03 26.57 -23.92
CA LEU A 90 27.06 25.57 -23.44
C LEU A 90 27.58 24.13 -23.50
N LYS A 91 28.54 23.83 -24.40
CA LYS A 91 29.19 22.51 -24.51
C LYS A 91 30.18 22.22 -23.37
N SER A 92 30.46 23.21 -22.51
CA SER A 92 31.35 23.05 -21.36
C SER A 92 30.71 22.15 -20.31
N SER A 93 31.54 21.36 -19.62
CA SER A 93 31.07 20.52 -18.52
C SER A 93 30.68 21.36 -17.31
N ILE A 94 29.61 20.96 -16.62
CA ILE A 94 29.19 21.56 -15.34
C ILE A 94 30.11 21.15 -14.18
N ALA A 95 30.93 20.10 -14.37
CA ALA A 95 31.74 19.54 -13.31
C ALA A 95 32.72 20.59 -12.76
N ARG A 96 32.73 20.76 -11.43
CA ARG A 96 33.55 21.74 -10.70
C ARG A 96 33.21 23.21 -10.99
N ARG A 97 32.06 23.49 -11.60
CA ARG A 97 31.56 24.85 -11.85
C ARG A 97 30.38 25.25 -10.98
N ILE A 98 29.74 24.26 -10.36
CA ILE A 98 28.64 24.45 -9.42
C ILE A 98 28.97 23.70 -8.12
N HIS A 99 28.74 24.35 -6.99
CA HIS A 99 29.06 23.84 -5.67
C HIS A 99 27.82 23.83 -4.78
N LYS A 100 27.77 22.92 -3.81
CA LYS A 100 26.65 22.80 -2.87
C LYS A 100 26.39 24.14 -2.18
N GLY A 101 25.12 24.56 -2.18
CA GLY A 101 24.64 25.80 -1.60
C GLY A 101 24.70 27.01 -2.53
N GLU A 102 25.32 26.89 -3.70
CA GLU A 102 25.32 27.97 -4.70
C GLU A 102 23.97 28.09 -5.39
N GLU A 103 23.65 29.32 -5.76
CA GLU A 103 22.53 29.65 -6.64
C GLU A 103 23.06 30.23 -7.96
N PHE A 104 22.42 29.84 -9.06
CA PHE A 104 22.70 30.37 -10.38
C PHE A 104 21.39 30.57 -11.17
N GLY A 105 21.41 31.51 -12.10
CA GLY A 105 20.28 31.80 -12.98
C GLY A 105 20.33 30.94 -14.24
N TYR A 106 19.15 30.57 -14.75
CA TYR A 106 18.99 29.98 -16.08
C TYR A 106 17.80 30.64 -16.80
N VAL A 107 18.03 31.09 -18.02
CA VAL A 107 17.00 31.68 -18.88
C VAL A 107 16.84 30.83 -20.13
N PHE A 108 15.61 30.41 -20.39
CA PHE A 108 15.19 29.71 -21.60
C PHE A 108 14.35 30.64 -22.48
N ASP A 109 14.59 30.62 -23.79
CA ASP A 109 13.96 31.53 -24.76
C ASP A 109 14.18 32.99 -24.37
N LEU A 110 15.28 33.58 -24.85
CA LEU A 110 15.61 34.98 -24.57
C LEU A 110 14.55 35.98 -25.09
N GLY A 111 13.61 35.55 -25.94
CA GLY A 111 12.47 36.35 -26.35
C GLY A 111 11.37 36.36 -25.29
N ASP A 112 11.00 35.18 -24.80
CA ASP A 112 9.95 35.01 -23.79
C ASP A 112 10.47 35.08 -22.33
N ASP A 113 11.78 35.12 -22.11
CA ASP A 113 12.47 35.33 -20.82
C ASP A 113 12.02 34.38 -19.70
N TRP A 114 11.92 33.07 -20.01
CA TRP A 114 11.60 32.07 -18.98
C TRP A 114 12.76 31.94 -18.00
N THR A 115 12.60 32.59 -16.85
CA THR A 115 13.66 32.77 -15.86
C THR A 115 13.56 31.76 -14.74
N HIS A 116 14.68 31.13 -14.42
CA HIS A 116 14.79 30.10 -13.41
C HIS A 116 15.87 30.42 -12.39
N ARG A 117 15.59 30.08 -11.14
CA ARG A 117 16.59 29.99 -10.08
C ARG A 117 16.96 28.54 -9.85
N CYS A 118 18.25 28.24 -9.93
CA CYS A 118 18.81 26.92 -9.69
C CYS A 118 19.64 26.95 -8.40
N THR A 119 19.28 26.13 -7.40
CA THR A 119 20.01 25.99 -6.13
C THR A 119 20.63 24.60 -6.04
N VAL A 120 21.94 24.50 -5.81
CA VAL A 120 22.65 23.21 -5.71
C VAL A 120 22.47 22.62 -4.32
N LEU A 121 21.77 21.49 -4.20
CA LEU A 121 21.43 20.90 -2.90
C LEU A 121 22.55 20.02 -2.32
N GLY A 122 23.34 19.38 -3.18
CA GLY A 122 24.41 18.47 -2.79
C GLY A 122 24.33 17.13 -3.50
N THR A 123 24.91 16.08 -2.91
CA THR A 123 25.03 14.77 -3.56
C THR A 123 24.10 13.73 -2.93
N ARG A 124 23.50 12.87 -3.76
CA ARG A 124 22.67 11.74 -3.34
C ARG A 124 23.05 10.47 -4.11
N ASP A 125 22.65 9.29 -3.61
CA ASP A 125 22.83 8.03 -4.32
C ASP A 125 21.65 7.80 -5.29
N PRO A 126 21.88 7.54 -6.60
CA PRO A 126 20.81 7.27 -7.54
C PRO A 126 20.01 6.00 -7.24
N PHE A 127 20.62 4.97 -6.63
CA PHE A 127 19.86 3.76 -6.30
C PHE A 127 18.85 4.00 -5.18
N ASP A 128 19.20 4.86 -4.21
CA ASP A 128 18.29 5.22 -3.11
C ASP A 128 17.13 6.10 -3.60
N GLU A 129 17.37 6.97 -4.60
CA GLU A 129 16.38 7.96 -5.06
C GLU A 129 15.52 7.48 -6.24
N VAL A 130 16.09 6.72 -7.19
CA VAL A 130 15.39 6.30 -8.42
C VAL A 130 15.49 4.79 -8.72
N GLY A 131 16.18 4.00 -7.89
CA GLY A 131 16.27 2.54 -8.03
C GLY A 131 17.13 2.02 -9.18
N HIS A 132 17.72 2.90 -9.99
CA HIS A 132 18.60 2.54 -11.12
C HIS A 132 19.66 3.62 -11.35
N LEU A 133 20.61 3.38 -12.26
CA LEU A 133 21.59 4.39 -12.69
C LEU A 133 21.09 5.08 -13.96
N PRO A 134 20.54 6.31 -13.88
CA PRO A 134 20.12 7.00 -15.08
C PRO A 134 21.33 7.39 -15.95
N THR A 135 21.09 7.63 -17.24
CA THR A 135 22.12 8.13 -18.17
C THR A 135 22.03 9.62 -18.42
N GLU A 136 20.90 10.21 -18.07
CA GLU A 136 20.54 11.61 -18.27
C GLU A 136 20.05 12.23 -16.95
N PRO A 137 19.95 13.56 -16.84
CA PRO A 137 19.30 14.17 -15.68
C PRO A 137 17.85 13.72 -15.54
N VAL A 138 17.40 13.46 -14.31
CA VAL A 138 16.03 13.00 -14.02
C VAL A 138 15.41 13.87 -12.94
N ALA A 139 14.15 14.26 -13.14
CA ALA A 139 13.35 14.90 -12.10
C ALA A 139 12.95 13.87 -11.05
N ILE A 140 13.39 14.05 -9.81
CA ILE A 140 13.11 13.17 -8.67
C ILE A 140 12.05 13.73 -7.72
N TRP A 141 11.68 15.01 -7.90
CA TRP A 141 10.61 15.67 -7.15
C TRP A 141 10.08 16.89 -7.90
N GLY A 142 8.85 17.33 -7.64
CA GLY A 142 8.26 18.51 -8.28
C GLY A 142 7.06 19.12 -7.55
N TRP A 143 6.79 20.40 -7.83
CA TRP A 143 5.63 21.14 -7.32
C TRP A 143 5.18 22.24 -8.28
N GLY A 144 3.95 22.73 -8.08
CA GLY A 144 3.34 23.84 -8.82
C GLY A 144 2.89 23.51 -10.24
N SER A 145 1.90 24.26 -10.72
CA SER A 145 1.40 24.18 -12.09
C SER A 145 2.37 24.87 -13.06
N LEU A 146 2.68 24.21 -14.17
CA LEU A 146 3.56 24.75 -15.19
C LEU A 146 2.72 25.52 -16.22
N PRO A 147 3.03 26.79 -16.53
CA PRO A 147 2.37 27.51 -17.59
C PRO A 147 2.75 26.91 -18.95
N ASP A 148 1.81 26.93 -19.89
CA ASP A 148 2.06 26.59 -21.30
C ASP A 148 3.18 27.46 -21.87
N GLN A 149 4.08 26.88 -22.67
CA GLN A 149 5.25 27.58 -23.23
C GLN A 149 4.87 28.84 -24.03
N TYR A 150 3.69 28.86 -24.66
CA TYR A 150 3.20 30.00 -25.45
C TYR A 150 1.90 30.61 -24.90
N GLY A 151 1.48 30.22 -23.70
CA GLY A 151 0.23 30.66 -23.08
C GLY A 151 -1.03 30.10 -23.73
N ARG A 152 -0.93 28.96 -24.44
CA ARG A 152 -2.08 28.30 -25.05
C ARG A 152 -2.97 27.66 -23.98
N VAL A 153 -4.28 27.75 -24.20
CA VAL A 153 -5.30 27.08 -23.38
C VAL A 153 -6.15 26.10 -24.20
N THR A 154 -5.94 26.06 -25.52
CA THR A 154 -6.57 25.15 -26.49
C THR A 154 -5.52 24.66 -27.48
N SER A 155 -5.84 23.58 -28.20
CA SER A 155 -4.93 23.00 -29.20
C SER A 155 -4.65 23.92 -30.39
N ASP A 156 -5.59 24.78 -30.80
CA ASP A 156 -5.44 25.79 -31.85
C ASP A 156 -6.51 26.92 -31.75
N LEU A 157 -6.31 28.01 -32.51
CA LEU A 157 -6.99 29.32 -32.42
C LEU A 157 -8.43 29.41 -32.96
N ASP A 158 -8.95 28.38 -33.63
CA ASP A 158 -10.29 28.41 -34.27
C ASP A 158 -11.19 27.21 -33.92
N ASP A 159 -10.77 26.35 -32.99
CA ASP A 159 -11.68 25.33 -32.46
C ASP A 159 -12.55 25.97 -31.37
N GLU A 160 -13.85 26.15 -31.65
CA GLU A 160 -14.85 26.24 -30.58
C GLU A 160 -14.57 25.09 -29.61
N PRO A 161 -14.54 25.33 -28.28
CA PRO A 161 -14.27 24.27 -27.32
C PRO A 161 -15.26 23.15 -27.59
N GLY A 162 -14.75 22.07 -28.20
CA GLY A 162 -15.56 20.90 -28.47
C GLY A 162 -16.18 20.46 -27.16
N ALA A 163 -17.43 19.99 -27.20
CA ALA A 163 -18.04 19.36 -26.03
C ALA A 163 -16.99 18.41 -25.40
N PRO A 164 -16.78 18.49 -24.07
CA PRO A 164 -15.67 17.82 -23.41
C PRO A 164 -15.56 16.40 -23.95
N SER A 165 -14.36 16.05 -24.41
CA SER A 165 -14.10 14.74 -25.00
C SER A 165 -14.70 13.67 -24.09
N LYS A 166 -15.56 12.81 -24.64
CA LYS A 166 -16.02 11.59 -23.95
C LYS A 166 -14.90 10.54 -23.89
N ILE A 167 -13.67 10.97 -23.63
CA ILE A 167 -12.85 10.15 -22.77
C ILE A 167 -13.60 10.20 -21.45
N THR A 168 -14.49 9.23 -21.26
CA THR A 168 -14.81 8.80 -19.92
C THR A 168 -13.46 8.57 -19.29
N ASP A 169 -13.08 9.37 -18.30
CA ASP A 169 -12.32 8.80 -17.21
C ASP A 169 -12.92 7.40 -17.02
N PRO A 170 -12.17 6.27 -17.09
CA PRO A 170 -12.68 5.12 -16.36
C PRO A 170 -12.98 5.74 -15.00
N PRO A 171 -14.24 5.72 -14.55
CA PRO A 171 -14.53 6.34 -13.27
C PRO A 171 -13.46 5.79 -12.33
N GLY A 172 -13.09 6.54 -11.31
CA GLY A 172 -12.61 5.90 -10.11
C GLY A 172 -13.67 4.94 -9.54
N THR A 173 -14.34 4.09 -10.33
CA THR A 173 -14.44 2.67 -10.07
C THR A 173 -13.06 2.25 -9.59
N PRO A 174 -12.84 2.11 -8.27
CA PRO A 174 -11.94 1.05 -7.83
C PRO A 174 -12.19 -0.15 -8.73
N LEU A 175 -11.13 -0.82 -9.20
CA LEU A 175 -11.25 -2.16 -9.78
C LEU A 175 -12.34 -2.87 -8.99
N ALA A 176 -13.51 -3.10 -9.61
CA ALA A 176 -14.73 -3.39 -8.86
C ALA A 176 -14.38 -4.46 -7.85
N GLU A 177 -14.45 -4.12 -6.56
CA GLU A 177 -14.02 -5.05 -5.53
C GLU A 177 -14.85 -6.32 -5.75
N PRO A 178 -14.21 -7.49 -5.87
CA PRO A 178 -14.93 -8.72 -6.07
C PRO A 178 -16.12 -8.82 -5.10
N THR A 179 -17.33 -8.93 -5.64
CA THR A 179 -18.55 -9.03 -4.83
C THR A 179 -18.96 -10.48 -4.59
N GLU A 180 -18.41 -11.41 -5.38
CA GLU A 180 -18.69 -12.84 -5.21
C GLU A 180 -17.95 -13.38 -3.98
N PRO A 181 -18.64 -14.06 -3.06
CA PRO A 181 -17.99 -14.63 -1.87
C PRO A 181 -17.05 -15.77 -2.26
N ILE A 182 -15.94 -15.91 -1.54
CA ILE A 182 -15.05 -17.04 -1.68
C ILE A 182 -15.72 -18.37 -1.30
N ASP A 183 -15.49 -19.43 -2.08
CA ASP A 183 -15.95 -20.77 -1.75
C ASP A 183 -14.90 -21.55 -0.95
N LEU A 184 -15.06 -21.60 0.36
CA LEU A 184 -14.15 -22.36 1.24
C LEU A 184 -14.15 -23.87 0.97
N ARG A 185 -15.12 -24.42 0.24
CA ARG A 185 -15.10 -25.84 -0.17
C ARG A 185 -14.02 -26.12 -1.21
N GLU A 186 -13.61 -25.11 -1.98
CA GLU A 186 -12.49 -25.20 -2.93
C GLU A 186 -11.15 -24.88 -2.24
N VAL A 187 -11.15 -23.96 -1.28
CA VAL A 187 -9.95 -23.55 -0.54
C VAL A 187 -9.45 -24.65 0.40
N ARG A 188 -10.34 -25.29 1.17
CA ARG A 188 -9.97 -26.33 2.16
C ARG A 188 -9.16 -27.49 1.57
N PRO A 189 -9.57 -28.14 0.47
CA PRO A 189 -8.77 -29.21 -0.13
C PRO A 189 -7.43 -28.71 -0.69
N ALA A 190 -7.39 -27.49 -1.25
CA ALA A 190 -6.14 -26.88 -1.72
C ALA A 190 -5.14 -26.67 -0.57
N ILE A 191 -5.60 -26.17 0.59
CA ILE A 191 -4.79 -26.05 1.80
C ILE A 191 -4.32 -27.43 2.29
N ALA A 192 -5.24 -28.39 2.41
CA ALA A 192 -4.93 -29.72 2.93
C ALA A 192 -3.86 -30.44 2.09
N GLN A 193 -3.92 -30.28 0.76
CA GLN A 193 -3.00 -30.89 -0.20
C GLN A 193 -1.74 -30.05 -0.48
N ALA A 194 -1.66 -28.84 0.09
CA ALA A 194 -0.62 -27.86 -0.23
C ALA A 194 -0.52 -27.54 -1.75
N ASP A 195 -1.67 -27.48 -2.43
CA ASP A 195 -1.79 -27.17 -3.87
C ASP A 195 -1.93 -25.65 -4.07
N VAL A 196 -0.81 -24.98 -4.36
CA VAL A 196 -0.76 -23.52 -4.52
C VAL A 196 -1.51 -23.06 -5.78
N PRO A 197 -1.38 -23.70 -6.95
CA PRO A 197 -2.19 -23.36 -8.12
C PRO A 197 -3.70 -23.41 -7.86
N ALA A 198 -4.20 -24.47 -7.21
CA ALA A 198 -5.62 -24.57 -6.86
C ALA A 198 -6.05 -23.47 -5.89
N LEU A 199 -5.21 -23.13 -4.91
CA LEU A 199 -5.48 -22.06 -3.96
C LEU A 199 -5.52 -20.67 -4.63
N ILE A 200 -4.59 -20.39 -5.55
CA ILE A 200 -4.60 -19.13 -6.32
C ILE A 200 -5.85 -19.05 -7.18
N ALA A 201 -6.25 -20.15 -7.85
CA ALA A 201 -7.48 -20.18 -8.63
C ALA A 201 -8.70 -19.87 -7.77
N ALA A 202 -8.82 -20.49 -6.59
CA ALA A 202 -9.94 -20.29 -5.66
C ALA A 202 -9.97 -18.90 -4.99
N THR A 203 -8.86 -18.15 -4.98
CA THR A 203 -8.76 -16.81 -4.37
C THR A 203 -8.73 -15.68 -5.40
N THR A 204 -8.66 -15.98 -6.69
CA THR A 204 -8.61 -14.97 -7.75
C THR A 204 -10.01 -14.47 -8.08
N GLY A 205 -10.19 -13.14 -8.08
CA GLY A 205 -11.43 -12.51 -8.53
C GLY A 205 -12.63 -12.68 -7.59
N VAL A 206 -12.42 -13.09 -6.33
CA VAL A 206 -13.46 -13.28 -5.31
C VAL A 206 -13.20 -12.42 -4.06
N ARG A 207 -14.24 -12.17 -3.26
CA ARG A 207 -14.18 -11.42 -2.00
C ARG A 207 -13.49 -12.26 -0.94
N LEU A 208 -12.34 -11.78 -0.46
CA LEU A 208 -11.55 -12.46 0.57
C LEU A 208 -11.86 -11.97 1.98
N ASP A 209 -12.44 -10.77 2.13
CA ASP A 209 -12.54 -10.06 3.42
C ASP A 209 -13.41 -10.76 4.45
N HIS A 210 -14.25 -11.70 4.03
CA HIS A 210 -15.06 -12.51 4.93
C HIS A 210 -14.33 -13.78 5.44
N ALA A 211 -13.14 -14.07 4.94
CA ALA A 211 -12.43 -15.33 5.21
C ALA A 211 -10.92 -15.16 5.50
N LEU A 212 -10.43 -13.94 5.77
CA LEU A 212 -9.00 -13.68 5.91
C LEU A 212 -8.35 -14.47 7.07
N GLN A 213 -9.05 -14.65 8.20
CA GLN A 213 -8.59 -15.44 9.33
C GLN A 213 -8.45 -16.92 8.96
N GLN A 214 -9.42 -17.45 8.20
CA GLN A 214 -9.41 -18.84 7.75
C GLN A 214 -8.32 -19.06 6.68
N LEU A 215 -8.21 -18.15 5.72
CA LEU A 215 -7.19 -18.18 4.67
C LEU A 215 -5.79 -18.07 5.25
N GLY A 216 -5.52 -17.07 6.08
CA GLY A 216 -4.19 -16.86 6.67
C GLY A 216 -3.79 -18.01 7.58
N SER A 217 -4.70 -18.53 8.41
CA SER A 217 -4.41 -19.73 9.22
C SER A 217 -4.10 -20.93 8.32
N GLY A 218 -4.85 -21.11 7.23
CA GLY A 218 -4.58 -22.11 6.21
C GLY A 218 -3.19 -21.99 5.60
N LEU A 219 -2.79 -20.79 5.20
CA LEU A 219 -1.46 -20.52 4.65
C LEU A 219 -0.35 -20.89 5.65
N LEU A 220 -0.51 -20.56 6.94
CA LEU A 220 0.47 -20.95 7.97
C LEU A 220 0.63 -22.48 8.06
N THR A 221 -0.46 -23.26 7.93
CA THR A 221 -0.38 -24.73 7.90
C THR A 221 0.26 -25.31 6.64
N MET A 222 0.20 -24.57 5.52
CA MET A 222 0.83 -24.97 4.25
C MET A 222 2.32 -24.65 4.24
N TRP A 223 2.76 -23.66 5.01
CA TRP A 223 4.12 -23.11 4.98
C TRP A 223 5.25 -24.17 4.95
N PRO A 224 5.25 -25.19 5.83
CA PRO A 224 6.32 -26.20 5.82
C PRO A 224 6.25 -27.17 4.63
N LYS A 225 5.12 -27.22 3.90
CA LYS A 225 4.86 -28.17 2.81
C LYS A 225 5.16 -27.59 1.43
N VAL A 226 5.07 -26.26 1.27
CA VAL A 226 5.22 -25.59 -0.02
C VAL A 226 6.71 -25.39 -0.34
N THR A 227 7.17 -26.00 -1.44
CA THR A 227 8.58 -25.92 -1.88
C THR A 227 8.72 -25.75 -3.39
N GLY A 228 9.93 -25.42 -3.85
CA GLY A 228 10.25 -25.32 -5.27
C GLY A 228 9.50 -24.21 -5.99
N ARG A 229 8.98 -24.50 -7.19
CA ARG A 229 8.34 -23.51 -8.09
C ARG A 229 7.02 -22.93 -7.57
N GLN A 230 6.40 -23.57 -6.59
CA GLN A 230 5.16 -23.08 -5.97
C GLN A 230 5.40 -22.01 -4.90
N ARG A 231 6.66 -21.83 -4.45
CA ARG A 231 7.00 -20.98 -3.30
C ARG A 231 6.76 -19.50 -3.54
N GLU A 232 7.25 -18.96 -4.66
CA GLU A 232 7.11 -17.54 -4.98
C GLU A 232 5.63 -17.11 -5.11
N PRO A 233 4.77 -17.79 -5.90
CA PRO A 233 3.34 -17.46 -5.94
C PRO A 233 2.61 -17.60 -4.60
N PHE A 234 3.05 -18.54 -3.75
CA PHE A 234 2.50 -18.72 -2.41
C PHE A 234 2.89 -17.57 -1.46
N GLU A 235 4.15 -17.13 -1.50
CA GLU A 235 4.64 -15.98 -0.73
C GLU A 235 3.95 -14.68 -1.17
N GLU A 236 3.70 -14.49 -2.47
CA GLU A 236 2.91 -13.37 -2.99
C GLU A 236 1.47 -13.36 -2.46
N LEU A 237 0.79 -14.51 -2.48
CA LEU A 237 -0.55 -14.64 -1.91
C LEU A 237 -0.55 -14.35 -0.40
N ALA A 238 0.43 -14.88 0.34
CA ALA A 238 0.57 -14.61 1.77
C ALA A 238 0.78 -13.12 2.07
N PHE A 239 1.61 -12.43 1.27
CA PHE A 239 1.80 -10.99 1.39
C PHE A 239 0.52 -10.21 1.05
N ALA A 240 -0.25 -10.66 0.06
CA ALA A 240 -1.54 -10.05 -0.29
C ALA A 240 -2.58 -10.21 0.84
N ILE A 241 -2.62 -11.36 1.52
CA ILE A 241 -3.47 -11.58 2.70
C ILE A 241 -2.98 -10.73 3.89
N HIS A 242 -1.66 -10.67 4.14
CA HIS A 242 -1.07 -9.81 5.15
C HIS A 242 -1.51 -8.34 4.99
N ASN A 243 -1.41 -7.77 3.79
CA ASN A 243 -1.80 -6.39 3.53
C ASN A 243 -3.30 -6.16 3.75
N ARG A 244 -4.16 -7.11 3.36
CA ARG A 244 -5.60 -7.01 3.60
C ARG A 244 -5.94 -7.02 5.09
N LEU A 245 -5.30 -7.88 5.88
CA LEU A 245 -5.44 -7.91 7.34
C LEU A 245 -5.00 -6.58 7.99
N GLN A 246 -3.86 -6.02 7.55
CA GLN A 246 -3.35 -4.73 8.04
C GLN A 246 -4.28 -3.55 7.72
N ASN A 247 -4.99 -3.62 6.58
CA ASN A 247 -5.98 -2.61 6.20
C ASN A 247 -7.32 -2.80 6.93
N ARG A 248 -7.76 -4.05 7.14
CA ARG A 248 -9.04 -4.38 7.77
C ARG A 248 -9.09 -4.08 9.27
N GLN A 249 -7.97 -4.29 9.97
CA GLN A 249 -7.78 -3.93 11.39
C GLN A 249 -8.84 -4.46 12.37
N GLN A 250 -9.33 -5.67 12.15
CA GLN A 250 -10.27 -6.31 13.05
C GLN A 250 -9.53 -7.12 14.13
N LEU A 251 -10.25 -7.57 15.18
CA LEU A 251 -9.63 -8.37 16.24
C LEU A 251 -8.96 -9.62 15.67
N GLY A 252 -7.72 -9.88 16.09
CA GLY A 252 -6.88 -10.98 15.60
C GLY A 252 -6.19 -10.71 14.26
N ASP A 253 -6.52 -9.65 13.52
CA ASP A 253 -5.89 -9.36 12.22
C ASP A 253 -4.42 -8.99 12.38
N ARG A 254 -4.11 -8.21 13.42
CA ARG A 254 -2.75 -7.77 13.71
C ARG A 254 -1.84 -8.95 14.04
N GLU A 255 -2.35 -9.88 14.84
CA GLU A 255 -1.66 -11.11 15.26
C GLU A 255 -1.39 -12.01 14.04
N LEU A 256 -2.43 -12.31 13.23
CA LEU A 256 -2.26 -13.13 12.03
C LEU A 256 -1.36 -12.47 10.99
N ALA A 257 -1.49 -11.16 10.78
CA ALA A 257 -0.62 -10.43 9.87
C ALA A 257 0.85 -10.49 10.32
N ALA A 258 1.12 -10.43 11.63
CA ALA A 258 2.47 -10.56 12.17
C ALA A 258 3.05 -11.97 11.96
N GLU A 259 2.25 -13.02 12.17
CA GLU A 259 2.64 -14.41 11.91
C GLU A 259 2.99 -14.65 10.44
N LEU A 260 2.13 -14.21 9.51
CA LEU A 260 2.39 -14.30 8.07
C LEU A 260 3.67 -13.55 7.67
N LEU A 261 3.90 -12.36 8.23
CA LEU A 261 5.11 -11.58 7.96
C LEU A 261 6.37 -12.22 8.53
N ALA A 262 6.28 -12.84 9.71
CA ALA A 262 7.39 -13.60 10.30
C ALA A 262 7.74 -14.80 9.41
N ALA A 263 6.73 -15.53 8.93
CA ALA A 263 6.91 -16.66 8.03
C ALA A 263 7.55 -16.24 6.68
N LEU A 264 7.12 -15.10 6.11
CA LEU A 264 7.75 -14.48 4.93
C LEU A 264 9.22 -14.07 5.18
N ARG A 265 9.58 -13.77 6.43
CA ARG A 265 10.96 -13.46 6.84
C ARG A 265 11.79 -14.70 7.20
N GLY A 266 11.22 -15.90 7.03
CA GLY A 266 11.91 -17.17 7.23
C GLY A 266 11.74 -17.79 8.61
N ALA A 267 10.86 -17.26 9.46
CA ALA A 267 10.45 -17.98 10.67
C ALA A 267 9.62 -19.22 10.29
N ASP A 268 9.74 -20.31 11.05
CA ASP A 268 8.86 -21.46 10.89
C ASP A 268 7.55 -21.20 11.66
N PRO A 269 6.40 -21.03 11.00
CA PRO A 269 5.14 -20.76 11.68
C PRO A 269 4.60 -21.96 12.46
N THR A 270 5.25 -23.13 12.37
CA THR A 270 4.92 -24.33 13.15
C THR A 270 5.82 -24.53 14.38
N GLU A 271 6.72 -23.58 14.64
CA GLU A 271 7.53 -23.58 15.86
C GLU A 271 6.66 -23.21 17.07
N GLY A 272 6.42 -24.18 17.95
CA GLY A 272 5.59 -24.02 19.16
C GLY A 272 4.37 -24.94 19.18
N VAL A 273 3.46 -24.69 20.11
CA VAL A 273 2.19 -25.44 20.22
C VAL A 273 1.18 -24.86 19.25
N MET A 274 0.78 -25.64 18.25
CA MET A 274 -0.20 -25.22 17.26
C MET A 274 -1.62 -25.43 17.78
N VAL A 275 -2.39 -24.34 17.87
CA VAL A 275 -3.81 -24.38 18.25
C VAL A 275 -4.66 -24.30 16.99
N SER A 276 -5.50 -25.31 16.76
CA SER A 276 -6.49 -25.28 15.68
C SER A 276 -7.64 -24.37 16.07
N LEU A 277 -7.74 -23.19 15.44
CA LEU A 277 -8.86 -22.27 15.67
C LEU A 277 -10.21 -22.88 15.25
N ASP A 278 -10.21 -23.84 14.32
CA ASP A 278 -11.43 -24.57 13.94
C ASP A 278 -11.91 -25.47 15.07
N GLU A 279 -11.01 -26.30 15.62
CA GLU A 279 -11.32 -27.21 16.73
C GLU A 279 -11.69 -26.42 17.99
N LEU A 280 -10.93 -25.37 18.32
CA LEU A 280 -11.22 -24.50 19.44
C LEU A 280 -12.57 -23.79 19.27
N ASN A 281 -12.88 -23.30 18.07
CA ASN A 281 -14.17 -22.70 17.78
C ASN A 281 -15.33 -23.70 17.94
N ASN A 282 -15.13 -24.96 17.55
CA ASN A 282 -16.14 -26.03 17.69
C ASN A 282 -16.28 -26.52 19.14
N ALA A 283 -15.24 -26.38 19.96
CA ALA A 283 -15.24 -26.74 21.36
C ALA A 283 -15.96 -25.71 22.26
N LEU A 284 -16.13 -24.46 21.81
CA LEU A 284 -16.84 -23.44 22.56
C LEU A 284 -18.30 -23.84 22.80
N SER A 285 -18.72 -23.80 24.07
CA SER A 285 -20.12 -23.95 24.41
C SER A 285 -20.94 -22.74 23.97
N ASP A 286 -22.20 -22.96 23.61
CA ASP A 286 -23.21 -21.89 23.50
C ASP A 286 -24.23 -21.98 24.66
N ASP A 287 -24.00 -22.87 25.65
CA ASP A 287 -24.88 -23.05 26.80
C ASP A 287 -24.56 -22.03 27.89
N SER A 288 -25.61 -21.33 28.35
CA SER A 288 -25.58 -20.39 29.46
C SER A 288 -25.06 -20.97 30.78
N GLN A 289 -25.03 -22.29 30.95
CA GLN A 289 -24.47 -22.95 32.13
C GLN A 289 -22.94 -22.93 32.16
N TYR A 290 -22.29 -22.81 31.00
CA TYR A 290 -20.85 -22.94 30.85
C TYR A 290 -20.17 -21.65 30.34
N GLU A 291 -20.82 -20.48 30.48
CA GLU A 291 -20.28 -19.15 30.11
C GLU A 291 -19.50 -19.18 28.78
N SER A 292 -20.16 -19.59 27.70
CA SER A 292 -19.61 -19.73 26.33
C SER A 292 -18.15 -20.19 26.22
N ALA A 293 -17.74 -21.16 27.05
CA ALA A 293 -16.34 -21.51 27.24
C ALA A 293 -15.90 -22.79 26.52
N ALA A 294 -14.58 -22.92 26.34
CA ALA A 294 -13.88 -24.15 25.97
C ALA A 294 -12.67 -24.36 26.88
N PHE A 295 -12.22 -25.59 27.06
CA PHE A 295 -10.93 -25.89 27.71
C PHE A 295 -9.85 -26.12 26.66
N LEU A 296 -8.73 -25.42 26.78
CA LEU A 296 -7.56 -25.56 25.91
C LEU A 296 -6.38 -26.11 26.69
N ASN A 297 -5.77 -27.17 26.22
CA ASN A 297 -4.50 -27.67 26.74
C ASN A 297 -3.36 -26.88 26.11
N VAL A 298 -2.62 -26.10 26.91
CA VAL A 298 -1.58 -25.20 26.38
C VAL A 298 -0.31 -25.91 25.94
N GLN A 299 -0.14 -27.20 26.27
CA GLN A 299 1.00 -28.01 25.84
C GLN A 299 0.73 -28.75 24.53
N THR A 300 -0.50 -29.22 24.33
CA THR A 300 -0.87 -30.04 23.16
C THR A 300 -1.60 -29.24 22.09
N GLY A 301 -2.24 -28.13 22.45
CA GLY A 301 -3.12 -27.35 21.59
C GLY A 301 -4.53 -27.93 21.47
N GLU A 302 -4.83 -29.01 22.20
CA GLU A 302 -6.13 -29.69 22.18
C GLU A 302 -7.22 -28.84 22.83
N ALA A 303 -8.36 -28.72 22.15
CA ALA A 303 -9.53 -28.00 22.66
C ALA A 303 -10.71 -28.94 22.93
N VAL A 304 -11.33 -28.79 24.10
CA VAL A 304 -12.36 -29.70 24.61
C VAL A 304 -13.59 -28.89 25.07
N HIS A 305 -14.77 -29.38 24.70
CA HIS A 305 -16.03 -28.78 25.12
C HIS A 305 -16.32 -29.08 26.61
N PRO A 306 -16.83 -28.12 27.42
CA PRO A 306 -17.05 -28.31 28.86
C PRO A 306 -17.91 -29.53 29.23
N ALA A 307 -18.89 -29.90 28.41
CA ALA A 307 -19.70 -31.12 28.64
C ALA A 307 -18.87 -32.43 28.64
N LEU A 308 -17.68 -32.44 28.05
CA LEU A 308 -16.78 -33.60 28.06
C LEU A 308 -15.94 -33.69 29.33
N THR A 309 -15.96 -32.66 30.19
CA THR A 309 -15.27 -32.66 31.48
C THR A 309 -16.20 -33.04 32.64
N ASP A 310 -17.49 -33.26 32.37
CA ASP A 310 -18.49 -33.65 33.36
C ASP A 310 -18.71 -35.18 33.31
N PRO A 311 -18.25 -35.93 34.34
CA PRO A 311 -18.49 -37.36 34.45
C PRO A 311 -19.97 -37.75 34.42
N GLY A 312 -20.87 -36.86 34.84
CA GLY A 312 -22.31 -37.08 34.75
C GLY A 312 -22.86 -37.07 33.32
N MET A 313 -22.14 -36.45 32.38
CA MET A 313 -22.54 -36.32 30.98
C MET A 313 -21.92 -37.40 30.08
N ILE A 314 -20.65 -37.76 30.31
CA ILE A 314 -19.91 -38.70 29.45
C ILE A 314 -19.44 -39.98 30.15
N GLY A 315 -19.57 -40.07 31.48
CA GLY A 315 -19.10 -41.19 32.30
C GLY A 315 -17.73 -40.91 32.93
N GLU A 316 -17.47 -41.52 34.09
CA GLU A 316 -16.21 -41.30 34.86
C GLU A 316 -14.95 -41.69 34.09
N ASP A 317 -15.00 -42.75 33.29
CA ASP A 317 -13.84 -43.25 32.55
C ASP A 317 -13.52 -42.42 31.28
N ASP A 318 -14.50 -41.70 30.75
CA ASP A 318 -14.40 -40.94 29.48
C ASP A 318 -14.29 -39.42 29.69
N ALA A 319 -14.52 -38.93 30.93
CA ALA A 319 -14.44 -37.51 31.24
C ALA A 319 -13.00 -37.00 31.20
N VAL A 320 -12.81 -35.87 30.52
CA VAL A 320 -11.50 -35.21 30.46
C VAL A 320 -11.22 -34.52 31.80
N ASP A 321 -10.19 -34.99 32.49
CA ASP A 321 -9.70 -34.36 33.71
C ASP A 321 -8.92 -33.08 33.38
N VAL A 322 -9.63 -31.95 33.46
CA VAL A 322 -9.05 -30.62 33.26
C VAL A 322 -8.40 -30.04 34.52
N GLU A 323 -8.55 -30.69 35.68
CA GLU A 323 -7.97 -30.23 36.96
C GLU A 323 -6.51 -30.68 37.13
N SER A 324 -6.11 -31.80 36.53
CA SER A 324 -4.76 -32.36 36.66
C SER A 324 -3.78 -31.99 35.54
N GLY A 325 -4.25 -31.33 34.46
CA GLY A 325 -3.44 -30.92 33.31
C GLY A 325 -3.21 -29.41 33.19
N GLU A 326 -2.41 -28.99 32.22
CA GLU A 326 -2.22 -27.56 31.87
C GLU A 326 -3.37 -27.07 30.98
N TRP A 327 -4.58 -27.12 31.52
CA TRP A 327 -5.79 -26.65 30.85
C TRP A 327 -6.11 -25.21 31.26
N VAL A 328 -6.47 -24.40 30.28
CA VAL A 328 -6.97 -23.05 30.48
C VAL A 328 -8.37 -22.94 29.90
N GLN A 329 -9.27 -22.29 30.63
CA GLN A 329 -10.60 -21.97 30.12
C GLN A 329 -10.49 -20.75 29.19
N ILE A 330 -10.97 -20.92 27.96
CA ILE A 330 -11.10 -19.87 26.95
C ILE A 330 -12.55 -19.41 26.94
N ASP A 331 -12.76 -18.12 27.14
CA ASP A 331 -14.07 -17.48 27.13
C ASP A 331 -14.05 -16.27 26.18
N LEU A 332 -15.07 -16.16 25.33
CA LEU A 332 -15.24 -15.08 24.35
C LEU A 332 -16.10 -13.90 24.86
N GLU A 333 -16.62 -13.93 26.09
CA GLU A 333 -17.51 -12.88 26.64
C GLU A 333 -16.90 -11.47 26.63
N ARG A 334 -15.57 -11.33 26.53
CA ARG A 334 -14.86 -10.05 26.58
C ARG A 334 -14.73 -9.33 25.23
N ALA A 335 -15.03 -9.96 24.11
CA ALA A 335 -14.73 -9.43 22.78
C ALA A 335 -15.98 -9.39 21.89
N GLN A 336 -16.49 -8.20 21.57
CA GLN A 336 -17.58 -7.91 20.61
C GLN A 336 -18.71 -8.97 20.52
N SER A 337 -19.87 -8.67 21.13
CA SER A 337 -21.05 -9.55 21.08
C SER A 337 -21.39 -10.02 19.67
N ASP A 338 -21.94 -11.23 19.51
CA ASP A 338 -22.41 -11.77 18.22
C ASP A 338 -23.42 -10.87 17.50
N TRP A 339 -24.04 -9.93 18.21
CA TRP A 339 -24.80 -8.85 17.62
C TRP A 339 -23.97 -7.93 16.72
N GLN A 340 -22.76 -7.56 17.13
CA GLN A 340 -21.84 -6.72 16.35
C GLN A 340 -21.44 -7.42 15.05
N ALA A 341 -21.21 -8.74 15.10
CA ALA A 341 -20.94 -9.52 13.89
C ALA A 341 -22.12 -9.48 12.90
N MET A 342 -23.36 -9.57 13.38
CA MET A 342 -24.53 -9.39 12.51
C MET A 342 -24.57 -7.98 11.92
N ALA A 343 -24.36 -6.93 12.72
CA ALA A 343 -24.36 -5.54 12.25
C ALA A 343 -23.28 -5.29 11.19
N ASP A 344 -22.07 -5.77 11.42
CA ASP A 344 -20.95 -5.62 10.50
C ASP A 344 -21.19 -6.36 9.18
N PHE A 345 -21.70 -7.60 9.23
CA PHE A 345 -22.07 -8.36 8.03
C PHE A 345 -23.16 -7.67 7.23
N VAL A 346 -24.19 -7.14 7.90
CA VAL A 346 -25.24 -6.39 7.22
C VAL A 346 -24.65 -5.17 6.50
N GLY A 347 -23.61 -4.55 7.06
CA GLY A 347 -22.85 -3.48 6.41
C GLY A 347 -22.15 -3.90 5.11
N THR A 348 -21.80 -5.18 4.94
CA THR A 348 -21.11 -5.67 3.73
C THR A 348 -22.06 -6.12 2.61
N VAL A 349 -23.36 -6.22 2.88
CA VAL A 349 -24.37 -6.59 1.88
C VAL A 349 -24.53 -5.48 0.84
N ALA A 350 -24.24 -5.81 -0.43
CA ALA A 350 -24.31 -4.87 -1.54
C ALA A 350 -25.75 -4.54 -1.98
N ASP A 351 -26.67 -5.51 -1.88
CA ASP A 351 -28.08 -5.33 -2.25
C ASP A 351 -28.81 -4.47 -1.21
N ASP A 352 -29.17 -3.25 -1.62
CA ASP A 352 -29.84 -2.24 -0.79
C ASP A 352 -31.15 -2.74 -0.12
N PRO A 353 -32.11 -3.31 -0.87
CA PRO A 353 -33.30 -3.91 -0.30
C PRO A 353 -33.03 -5.00 0.76
N ILE A 354 -32.12 -5.93 0.47
CA ILE A 354 -31.77 -7.02 1.39
C ILE A 354 -31.09 -6.44 2.64
N ARG A 355 -30.12 -5.53 2.45
CA ARG A 355 -29.42 -4.86 3.54
C ARG A 355 -30.37 -4.17 4.50
N ARG A 356 -31.30 -3.34 4.02
CA ARG A 356 -32.28 -2.63 4.87
C ARG A 356 -33.16 -3.60 5.65
N ARG A 357 -33.64 -4.67 5.00
CA ARG A 357 -34.41 -5.72 5.68
C ARG A 357 -33.63 -6.38 6.82
N LEU A 358 -32.33 -6.64 6.61
CA LEU A 358 -31.49 -7.21 7.65
C LEU A 358 -31.16 -6.21 8.77
N GLN A 359 -30.98 -4.92 8.44
CA GLN A 359 -30.83 -3.84 9.42
C GLN A 359 -32.03 -3.79 10.37
N ASP A 360 -33.25 -3.78 9.82
CA ASP A 360 -34.47 -3.80 10.63
C ASP A 360 -34.58 -5.08 11.48
N ALA A 361 -34.11 -6.21 10.96
CA ALA A 361 -34.19 -7.50 11.65
C ALA A 361 -33.31 -7.57 12.91
N ILE A 362 -32.17 -6.87 12.91
CA ILE A 362 -31.18 -6.89 14.01
C ILE A 362 -31.49 -5.88 15.14
N GLU A 363 -32.52 -5.06 15.00
CA GLU A 363 -32.95 -4.12 16.04
C GLU A 363 -33.79 -4.79 17.13
N GLY A 364 -33.51 -4.51 18.41
CA GLY A 364 -34.35 -4.91 19.55
C GLY A 364 -34.25 -6.40 19.98
N LYS A 365 -35.04 -6.80 20.98
CA LYS A 365 -34.98 -8.15 21.58
C LYS A 365 -35.25 -9.24 20.55
N GLY A 366 -34.46 -10.32 20.54
CA GLY A 366 -34.64 -11.45 19.61
C GLY A 366 -34.04 -11.23 18.20
N ALA A 367 -33.10 -10.30 18.08
CA ALA A 367 -32.40 -9.95 16.83
C ALA A 367 -31.85 -11.17 16.08
N PHE A 368 -31.17 -12.10 16.77
CA PHE A 368 -30.54 -13.28 16.16
C PHE A 368 -31.54 -14.17 15.41
N SER A 369 -32.66 -14.53 16.04
CA SER A 369 -33.68 -15.37 15.40
C SER A 369 -34.37 -14.67 14.22
N ARG A 370 -34.55 -13.34 14.29
CA ARG A 370 -35.11 -12.56 13.18
C ARG A 370 -34.15 -12.41 12.03
N PHE A 371 -32.88 -12.12 12.32
CA PHE A 371 -31.80 -12.07 11.34
C PHE A 371 -31.73 -13.39 10.57
N ARG A 372 -31.63 -14.53 11.28
CA ARG A 372 -31.57 -15.87 10.66
C ARG A 372 -32.79 -16.19 9.78
N ARG A 373 -33.98 -15.71 10.16
CA ARG A 373 -35.20 -15.88 9.36
C ARG A 373 -35.27 -14.94 8.15
N SER A 374 -34.57 -13.80 8.22
CA SER A 374 -34.60 -12.76 7.20
C SER A 374 -33.44 -12.86 6.21
N LEU A 375 -32.38 -13.59 6.57
CA LEU A 375 -31.22 -13.88 5.73
C LEU A 375 -31.63 -14.77 4.55
N PRO A 376 -31.43 -14.31 3.30
CA PRO A 376 -31.62 -15.13 2.11
C PRO A 376 -30.77 -16.40 2.13
N GLU A 377 -31.27 -17.48 1.54
CA GLU A 377 -30.57 -18.78 1.51
C GLU A 377 -29.22 -18.67 0.80
N GLU A 378 -29.14 -17.83 -0.23
CA GLU A 378 -27.94 -17.60 -1.03
C GLU A 378 -26.83 -16.87 -0.25
N LEU A 379 -27.19 -16.07 0.76
CA LEU A 379 -26.25 -15.34 1.61
C LEU A 379 -25.84 -16.13 2.87
N PHE A 380 -26.50 -17.27 3.14
CA PHE A 380 -26.23 -18.07 4.33
C PHE A 380 -24.78 -18.61 4.38
N PRO A 381 -24.21 -19.16 3.29
CA PRO A 381 -22.81 -19.63 3.31
C PRO A 381 -21.80 -18.49 3.54
N ASP A 382 -22.08 -17.31 2.99
CA ASP A 382 -21.23 -16.13 3.14
C ASP A 382 -21.28 -15.57 4.56
N TRP A 383 -22.48 -15.53 5.16
CA TRP A 383 -22.65 -15.23 6.59
C TRP A 383 -21.89 -16.22 7.48
N GLN A 384 -21.99 -17.53 7.22
CA GLN A 384 -21.25 -18.52 8.01
C GLN A 384 -19.74 -18.30 7.93
N THR A 385 -19.24 -17.97 6.74
CA THR A 385 -17.83 -17.66 6.50
C THR A 385 -17.40 -16.43 7.29
N PHE A 386 -18.11 -15.31 7.11
CA PHE A 386 -17.88 -14.07 7.85
C PHE A 386 -17.94 -14.27 9.38
N HIS A 387 -18.97 -14.94 9.86
CA HIS A 387 -19.16 -15.17 11.30
C HIS A 387 -18.03 -16.02 11.89
N THR A 388 -17.59 -17.04 11.15
CA THR A 388 -16.45 -17.89 11.55
C THR A 388 -15.15 -17.08 11.55
N ASP A 389 -14.89 -16.27 10.53
CA ASP A 389 -13.74 -15.36 10.49
C ASP A 389 -13.68 -14.43 11.70
N ARG A 390 -14.83 -13.82 12.08
CA ARG A 390 -14.92 -12.98 13.27
C ARG A 390 -14.67 -13.76 14.56
N ARG A 391 -15.23 -14.97 14.70
CA ARG A 391 -14.95 -15.85 15.86
C ARG A 391 -13.47 -16.22 15.94
N TRP A 392 -12.86 -16.59 14.83
CA TRP A 392 -11.43 -16.95 14.77
C TRP A 392 -10.53 -15.76 15.11
N GLY A 393 -10.86 -14.56 14.63
CA GLY A 393 -10.15 -13.34 15.00
C GLY A 393 -10.20 -13.05 16.50
N ARG A 394 -11.36 -13.23 17.13
CA ARG A 394 -11.50 -13.09 18.60
C ARG A 394 -10.68 -14.15 19.35
N LEU A 395 -10.81 -15.42 18.97
CA LEU A 395 -10.04 -16.50 19.57
C LEU A 395 -8.54 -16.24 19.46
N ARG A 396 -8.06 -15.83 18.29
CA ARG A 396 -6.65 -15.49 18.08
C ARG A 396 -6.19 -14.34 18.97
N ALA A 397 -7.01 -13.30 19.13
CA ALA A 397 -6.71 -12.19 20.03
C ALA A 397 -6.64 -12.65 21.50
N GLU A 398 -7.54 -13.52 21.94
CA GLU A 398 -7.54 -14.10 23.29
C GLU A 398 -6.31 -14.98 23.53
N LEU A 399 -5.94 -15.84 22.57
CA LEU A 399 -4.72 -16.66 22.66
C LEU A 399 -3.47 -15.77 22.78
N ALA A 400 -3.36 -14.71 21.98
CA ALA A 400 -2.25 -13.77 22.06
C ALA A 400 -2.23 -12.97 23.37
N TYR A 401 -3.38 -12.74 24.00
CA TYR A 401 -3.48 -12.13 25.32
C TYR A 401 -3.02 -13.11 26.41
N LEU A 402 -3.46 -14.37 26.35
CA LEU A 402 -3.06 -15.42 27.28
C LEU A 402 -1.56 -15.68 27.21
N ASP A 403 -0.99 -15.81 26.00
CA ASP A 403 0.44 -16.04 25.81
C ASP A 403 1.30 -14.94 26.48
N LYS A 404 0.92 -13.67 26.31
CA LYS A 404 1.60 -12.54 26.97
C LYS A 404 1.50 -12.59 28.51
N ASN A 405 0.40 -13.11 29.05
CA ASN A 405 0.20 -13.19 30.50
C ASN A 405 0.85 -14.44 31.11
N LEU A 406 0.98 -15.51 30.35
CA LEU A 406 1.67 -16.74 30.75
C LEU A 406 3.19 -16.58 30.68
N HIS A 407 3.70 -15.89 29.65
CA HIS A 407 5.14 -15.66 29.41
C HIS A 407 5.63 -14.29 29.88
N GLY A 408 4.76 -13.46 30.46
CA GLY A 408 5.09 -12.16 31.04
C GLY A 408 5.90 -12.26 32.33
N ARG A 409 7.21 -12.52 32.20
CA ARG A 409 8.27 -12.07 33.11
C ARG A 409 9.24 -11.15 32.38
#